data_AF-A0A6L7RVS8-F1
#
_entry.id   AF-A0A6L7RVS8-F1
#
_cell.length_a   1.000
_cell.length_b   1.000
_cell.length_c   1.000
_cell.angle_alpha   90.00
_cell.angle_beta   90.00
_cell.angle_gamma   90.00
#
_symmetry.space_group_name_H-M   'P 1'
#
loop_
_entity.id
_entity.type
_entity.pdbx_description
1 polymer ?
#
loop_
_entity_poly.entity_id
_entity_poly.type
_entity_poly.pdbx_seq_one_letter_code
_entity_poly.pdbx_strand_id
1 'polypeptide(L)'
;MRLDLFPLNTVLFPGMRLPLHIFEPRYRAMLGRCIETERVFGVVLIAEGEEVGPAAIPYKIGTTARVEKVEYLPDGRFNLLAVGETRFRIERIVAEEPHVVGEVELAPMQTDATETTLQGAEDVRERFERLVTLMIEIQAGYMPEFELPTDPLQLAHLIAAGVPTGPGSAQRLLEADSLADLLALESELLDLRIEQALRRLQEKLDARRN
;
A
#
# COMPACT_ATOMS: atom_id res chain seq x y z
N MET A 1 13.38 16.62 -5.58
CA MET A 1 13.67 16.95 -4.15
C MET A 1 14.49 15.83 -3.51
N ARG A 2 15.18 16.08 -2.39
CA ARG A 2 15.85 15.00 -1.63
C ARG A 2 14.90 14.44 -0.57
N LEU A 3 14.82 13.11 -0.47
CA LEU A 3 13.91 12.41 0.41
C LEU A 3 14.64 11.27 1.13
N ASP A 4 14.48 11.20 2.45
CA ASP A 4 14.90 10.04 3.24
C ASP A 4 13.99 8.86 2.90
N LEU A 5 14.57 7.73 2.47
CA LEU A 5 13.82 6.56 2.02
C LEU A 5 13.85 5.47 3.10
N PHE A 6 12.69 4.84 3.30
CA PHE A 6 12.48 3.72 4.19
C PHE A 6 12.03 2.50 3.37
N PRO A 7 12.97 1.62 2.99
CA PRO A 7 12.67 0.37 2.31
C PRO A 7 11.92 -0.61 3.22
N LEU A 8 10.82 -1.18 2.73
CA LEU A 8 9.98 -2.17 3.41
C LEU A 8 9.62 -3.32 2.46
N ASN A 9 9.11 -4.43 2.98
CA ASN A 9 8.49 -5.54 2.23
C ASN A 9 7.00 -5.29 1.94
N THR A 10 6.52 -4.07 2.15
CA THR A 10 5.13 -3.68 1.92
C THR A 10 5.05 -2.39 1.10
N VAL A 11 3.96 -2.27 0.35
CA VAL A 11 3.64 -1.11 -0.47
C VAL A 11 2.69 -0.22 0.30
N LEU A 12 3.00 1.07 0.37
CA LEU A 12 2.11 2.09 0.93
C LEU A 12 1.38 2.81 -0.20
N PHE A 13 0.05 2.75 -0.21
CA PHE A 13 -0.77 3.52 -1.15
C PHE A 13 -1.13 4.91 -0.56
N PRO A 14 -1.32 5.94 -1.41
CA PRO A 14 -1.82 7.24 -0.95
C PRO A 14 -3.14 7.12 -0.17
N GLY A 15 -3.26 7.89 0.92
CA GLY A 15 -4.41 7.86 1.83
C GLY A 15 -4.39 6.70 2.84
N MET A 16 -3.55 5.69 2.65
CA MET A 16 -3.51 4.52 3.52
C MET A 16 -2.60 4.72 4.73
N ARG A 17 -2.97 4.06 5.84
CA ARG A 17 -2.23 4.08 7.10
C ARG A 17 -1.24 2.94 7.18
N LEU A 18 -0.05 3.23 7.66
CA LEU A 18 1.04 2.28 7.87
C LEU A 18 1.53 2.33 9.31
N PRO A 19 1.14 1.37 10.17
CA PRO A 19 1.72 1.23 11.50
C PRO A 19 3.13 0.64 11.39
N LEU A 20 4.10 1.23 12.08
CA LEU A 20 5.50 0.79 12.08
C LEU A 20 6.05 0.69 13.50
N HIS A 21 6.86 -0.34 13.75
CA HIS A 21 7.66 -0.47 14.96
C HIS A 21 9.13 -0.17 14.63
N ILE A 22 9.67 0.93 15.16
CA ILE A 22 11.00 1.42 14.82
C ILE A 22 11.99 1.03 15.90
N PHE A 23 12.87 0.07 15.56
CA PHE A 23 13.87 -0.46 16.47
C PHE A 23 15.32 -0.23 16.00
N GLU A 24 15.58 -0.21 14.69
CA GLU A 24 16.94 -0.04 14.16
C GLU A 24 17.47 1.38 14.41
N PRO A 25 18.71 1.55 14.93
CA PRO A 25 19.29 2.86 15.24
C PRO A 25 19.27 3.85 14.06
N ARG A 26 19.54 3.38 12.83
CA ARG A 26 19.53 4.22 11.62
C ARG A 26 18.16 4.84 11.36
N TYR A 27 17.09 4.05 11.44
CA TYR A 27 15.72 4.52 11.22
C TYR A 27 15.18 5.31 12.40
N ARG A 28 15.63 5.01 13.63
CA ARG A 28 15.35 5.86 14.81
C ARG A 28 15.89 7.27 14.60
N ALA A 29 17.13 7.40 14.14
CA ALA A 29 17.75 8.70 13.86
C ALA A 29 17.10 9.41 12.66
N MET A 30 16.81 8.69 11.57
CA MET A 30 16.14 9.22 10.39
C MET A 30 14.74 9.75 10.73
N LEU A 31 13.87 8.89 11.27
CA LEU A 31 12.48 9.23 11.55
C LEU A 31 12.35 10.20 12.73
N GLY A 32 13.29 10.18 13.70
CA GLY A 32 13.38 11.21 14.73
C GLY A 32 13.49 12.61 14.13
N ARG A 33 14.36 12.79 13.12
CA ARG A 33 14.46 14.07 12.39
C ARG A 33 13.19 14.39 11.60
N CYS A 34 12.57 13.41 10.96
CA CYS A 34 11.31 13.61 10.23
C CYS A 34 10.20 14.11 11.18
N ILE A 35 10.12 13.54 12.39
CA ILE A 35 9.17 13.96 13.43
C ILE A 35 9.47 15.38 13.90
N GLU A 36 10.71 15.67 14.28
CA GLU A 36 11.12 16.99 14.78
C GLU A 36 10.93 18.12 13.77
N THR A 37 11.08 17.81 12.48
CA THR A 37 10.99 18.79 11.39
C THR A 37 9.69 18.74 10.60
N GLU A 38 8.74 17.90 11.03
CA GLU A 38 7.45 17.65 10.37
C GLU A 38 7.58 17.34 8.86
N ARG A 39 8.67 16.67 8.47
CA ARG A 39 8.94 16.32 7.07
C ARG A 39 8.37 14.95 6.73
N VAL A 40 7.94 14.82 5.48
CA VAL A 40 7.64 13.51 4.90
C VAL A 40 8.92 12.71 4.67
N PHE A 41 8.79 11.39 4.73
CA PHE A 41 9.79 10.43 4.26
C PHE A 41 9.19 9.60 3.10
N GLY A 42 10.00 8.82 2.40
CA GLY A 42 9.54 7.96 1.32
C GLY A 42 9.43 6.52 1.77
N VAL A 43 8.29 5.87 1.57
CA VAL A 43 8.15 4.42 1.71
C VAL A 43 8.31 3.79 0.32
N VAL A 44 9.19 2.81 0.23
CA VAL A 44 9.53 2.11 -1.02
C VAL A 44 9.56 0.61 -0.78
N LEU A 45 9.07 -0.16 -1.74
CA LEU A 45 9.19 -1.61 -1.68
C LEU A 45 10.65 -2.01 -1.95
N ILE A 46 11.14 -3.01 -1.23
CA ILE A 46 12.45 -3.64 -1.48
C ILE A 46 12.36 -4.50 -2.75
N ALA A 47 13.24 -4.22 -3.71
CA ALA A 47 13.44 -5.04 -4.90
C ALA A 47 14.48 -6.14 -4.66
N GLU A 48 15.59 -5.80 -3.98
CA GLU A 48 16.65 -6.73 -3.59
C GLU A 48 17.20 -6.39 -2.20
N GLY A 49 17.53 -7.42 -1.41
CA GLY A 49 18.01 -7.26 -0.03
C GLY A 49 16.94 -7.57 1.02
N GLU A 50 17.20 -7.16 2.27
CA GLU A 50 16.32 -7.36 3.42
C GLU A 50 15.99 -6.03 4.09
N GLU A 51 14.87 -5.97 4.83
CA GLU A 51 14.47 -4.78 5.61
C GLU A 51 15.51 -4.40 6.66
N VAL A 52 16.13 -5.42 7.26
CA VAL A 52 17.10 -5.32 8.34
C VAL A 52 18.48 -5.65 7.80
N GLY A 53 19.48 -4.82 8.11
CA GLY A 53 20.87 -5.04 7.70
C GLY A 53 21.35 -4.03 6.64
N PRO A 54 22.19 -4.42 5.67
CA PRO A 54 22.72 -3.51 4.65
C PRO A 54 21.63 -2.74 3.89
N ALA A 55 22.00 -1.67 3.20
CA ALA A 55 21.06 -0.91 2.37
C ALA A 55 20.44 -1.81 1.29
N ALA A 56 19.11 -1.91 1.31
CA ALA A 56 18.34 -2.63 0.31
C ALA A 56 18.20 -1.80 -0.98
N ILE A 57 18.07 -2.47 -2.12
CA ILE A 57 17.79 -1.83 -3.41
C ILE A 57 16.27 -1.68 -3.51
N PRO A 58 15.73 -0.44 -3.58
CA PRO A 58 14.29 -0.23 -3.66
C PRO A 58 13.78 -0.26 -5.09
N TYR A 59 12.48 -0.49 -5.25
CA TYR A 59 11.75 -0.12 -6.45
C TYR A 59 11.78 1.39 -6.68
N LYS A 60 11.60 1.82 -7.94
CA LYS A 60 11.68 3.24 -8.32
C LYS A 60 10.46 4.06 -7.92
N ILE A 61 9.28 3.44 -7.83
CA ILE A 61 8.06 4.12 -7.41
C ILE A 61 7.79 3.81 -5.94
N GLY A 62 7.57 4.86 -5.16
CA GLY A 62 7.16 4.79 -3.76
C GLY A 62 6.12 5.85 -3.44
N THR A 63 5.78 5.94 -2.16
CA THR A 63 4.78 6.89 -1.66
C THR A 63 5.37 7.70 -0.52
N THR A 64 5.24 9.03 -0.59
CA THR A 64 5.59 9.89 0.54
C THR A 64 4.69 9.57 1.72
N ALA A 65 5.25 9.61 2.91
CA ALA A 65 4.57 9.26 4.14
C ALA A 65 4.79 10.36 5.18
N ARG A 66 3.71 10.80 5.81
CA ARG A 66 3.76 11.72 6.94
C ARG A 66 3.46 10.96 8.22
N VAL A 67 4.20 11.26 9.28
CA VAL A 67 3.91 10.73 10.61
C VAL A 67 2.63 11.38 11.15
N GLU A 68 1.61 10.56 11.44
CA GLU A 68 0.33 10.97 12.02
C GLU A 68 0.39 10.88 13.56
N LYS A 69 0.99 9.81 14.10
CA LYS A 69 1.12 9.57 15.55
C LYS A 69 2.46 8.92 15.87
N VAL A 70 2.98 9.20 17.06
CA VAL A 70 4.17 8.55 17.62
C VAL A 70 3.92 8.15 19.06
N GLU A 71 4.41 6.97 19.44
CA GLU A 71 4.43 6.45 20.80
C GLU A 71 5.87 6.03 21.13
N TYR A 72 6.51 6.76 22.04
CA TYR A 72 7.87 6.44 22.49
C TYR A 72 7.86 5.31 23.52
N LEU A 73 8.80 4.38 23.37
CA LEU A 73 8.97 3.23 24.26
C LEU A 73 10.13 3.47 25.25
N PRO A 74 10.12 2.81 26.43
CA PRO A 74 11.13 3.06 27.48
C PRO A 74 12.58 2.78 27.11
N ASP A 75 12.82 1.94 26.09
CA ASP A 75 14.17 1.59 25.59
C ASP A 75 14.63 2.48 24.41
N GLY A 76 13.87 3.54 24.14
CA GLY A 76 14.15 4.52 23.08
C GLY A 76 13.71 4.08 21.68
N ARG A 77 13.08 2.90 21.54
CA ARG A 77 12.30 2.55 20.33
C ARG A 77 11.01 3.37 20.29
N PHE A 78 10.31 3.35 19.16
CA PHE A 78 8.99 3.96 19.07
C PHE A 78 8.10 3.23 18.09
N ASN A 79 6.80 3.25 18.36
CA ASN A 79 5.78 2.93 17.38
C ASN A 79 5.39 4.24 16.69
N LEU A 80 5.13 4.19 15.39
CA LEU A 80 4.54 5.30 14.67
C LEU A 80 3.40 4.83 13.76
N LEU A 81 2.45 5.72 13.54
CA LEU A 81 1.45 5.59 12.50
C LEU A 81 1.77 6.62 11.43
N ALA A 82 2.04 6.17 10.22
CA ALA A 82 2.23 7.04 9.06
C ALA A 82 1.01 6.98 8.14
N VAL A 83 0.80 8.04 7.36
CA VAL A 83 -0.21 8.10 6.29
C VAL A 83 0.50 8.38 4.98
N GLY A 84 0.20 7.57 3.95
CA GLY A 84 0.68 7.80 2.59
C GLY A 84 0.04 9.04 1.98
N GLU A 85 0.79 9.87 1.27
CA GLU A 85 0.28 11.12 0.70
C GLU A 85 0.34 11.16 -0.82
N THR A 86 1.54 11.03 -1.41
CA THR A 86 1.69 11.21 -2.85
C THR A 86 2.76 10.26 -3.39
N ARG A 87 2.49 9.70 -4.57
CA ARG A 87 3.48 8.89 -5.28
C ARG A 87 4.70 9.74 -5.67
N PHE A 88 5.86 9.11 -5.67
CA PHE A 88 7.08 9.69 -6.22
C PHE A 88 7.85 8.65 -7.04
N ARG A 89 8.72 9.14 -7.92
CA ARG A 89 9.72 8.37 -8.64
C ARG A 89 11.12 8.73 -8.14
N ILE A 90 11.92 7.71 -7.86
CA ILE A 90 13.35 7.87 -7.57
C ILE A 90 14.08 8.09 -8.89
N GLU A 91 14.72 9.25 -9.01
CA GLU A 91 15.60 9.56 -10.14
C GLU A 91 17.00 8.99 -9.91
N ARG A 92 17.52 9.12 -8.69
CA ARG A 92 18.80 8.52 -8.28
C ARG A 92 18.93 8.38 -6.77
N ILE A 93 19.68 7.38 -6.35
CA ILE A 93 20.15 7.24 -4.96
C ILE A 93 21.37 8.14 -4.77
N VAL A 94 21.38 8.92 -3.69
CA VAL A 94 22.45 9.87 -3.36
C VAL A 94 23.23 9.53 -2.09
N ALA A 95 22.67 8.66 -1.25
CA ALA A 95 23.34 8.03 -0.13
C ALA A 95 22.68 6.68 0.19
N GLU A 96 23.47 5.72 0.66
CA GLU A 96 23.01 4.41 1.11
C GLU A 96 23.18 4.22 2.63
N GLU A 97 24.10 4.98 3.23
CA GLU A 97 24.46 4.93 4.65
C GLU A 97 24.29 6.32 5.31
N PRO A 98 23.81 6.38 6.57
CA PRO A 98 23.37 5.27 7.42
C PRO A 98 22.00 4.68 7.00
N HIS A 99 21.32 5.33 6.07
CA HIS A 99 20.06 4.92 5.47
C HIS A 99 19.99 5.45 4.03
N VAL A 100 19.05 4.93 3.25
CA VAL A 100 18.92 5.30 1.84
C VAL A 100 18.35 6.71 1.71
N VAL A 101 18.97 7.54 0.88
CA VAL A 101 18.47 8.88 0.51
C VAL A 101 18.38 8.95 -1.01
N GLY A 102 17.22 9.36 -1.52
CA GLY A 102 16.96 9.51 -2.95
C GLY A 102 16.79 10.97 -3.35
N GLU A 103 17.19 11.29 -4.58
CA GLU A 103 16.59 12.40 -5.31
C GLU A 103 15.37 11.89 -6.06
N VAL A 104 14.22 12.51 -5.79
CA VAL A 104 12.91 12.06 -6.23
C VAL A 104 12.12 13.17 -6.92
N GLU A 105 11.22 12.78 -7.80
CA GLU A 105 10.20 13.62 -8.41
C GLU A 105 8.81 13.14 -7.97
N LEU A 106 7.90 14.06 -7.62
CA LEU A 106 6.51 13.68 -7.33
C LEU A 106 5.85 13.21 -8.62
N ALA A 107 5.21 12.05 -8.56
CA ALA A 107 4.61 11.38 -9.70
C ALA A 107 3.15 11.00 -9.38
N PRO A 108 2.27 12.00 -9.11
CA PRO A 108 0.87 11.73 -8.84
C PRO A 108 0.22 11.02 -10.03
N MET A 109 -0.75 10.17 -9.74
CA MET A 109 -1.46 9.40 -10.75
C MET A 109 -2.31 10.31 -11.63
N GLN A 110 -2.37 10.04 -12.93
CA GLN A 110 -3.28 10.73 -13.84
C GLN A 110 -4.72 10.27 -13.57
N THR A 111 -5.63 11.23 -13.38
CA THR A 111 -6.99 10.98 -12.88
C THR A 111 -8.06 11.56 -13.81
N ASP A 112 -7.91 11.33 -15.11
CA ASP A 112 -8.89 11.79 -16.09
C ASP A 112 -10.27 11.20 -15.77
N ALA A 113 -11.20 12.07 -15.37
CA ALA A 113 -12.57 11.73 -14.99
C ALA A 113 -13.46 11.53 -16.23
N THR A 114 -13.08 10.56 -17.07
CA THR A 114 -13.89 10.16 -18.22
C THR A 114 -15.06 9.29 -17.75
N GLU A 115 -16.12 9.22 -18.55
CA GLU A 115 -17.24 8.30 -18.31
C GLU A 115 -16.77 6.86 -18.14
N THR A 116 -15.80 6.43 -18.96
CA THR A 116 -15.14 5.12 -18.85
C THR A 116 -14.45 4.92 -17.50
N THR A 117 -13.70 5.91 -17.01
CA THR A 117 -13.02 5.83 -15.72
C THR A 117 -14.01 5.73 -14.56
N LEU A 118 -15.11 6.50 -14.62
CA LEU A 118 -16.17 6.47 -13.61
C LEU A 118 -16.90 5.14 -13.60
N GLN A 119 -17.26 4.60 -14.77
CA GLN A 119 -17.86 3.28 -14.87
C GLN A 119 -16.90 2.19 -14.37
N GLY A 120 -15.61 2.28 -14.71
CA GLY A 120 -14.58 1.37 -14.22
C GLY A 120 -14.46 1.36 -12.68
N ALA A 121 -14.62 2.52 -12.03
CA ALA A 121 -14.62 2.63 -10.58
C ALA A 121 -15.84 1.94 -9.93
N GLU A 122 -17.03 2.09 -10.50
CA GLU A 122 -18.23 1.36 -10.03
C GLU A 122 -18.11 -0.15 -10.29
N ASP A 123 -17.55 -0.54 -11.42
CA ASP A 123 -17.30 -1.94 -11.77
C ASP A 123 -16.34 -2.64 -10.78
N VAL A 124 -15.27 -1.97 -10.34
CA VAL A 124 -14.37 -2.54 -9.31
C VAL A 124 -14.99 -2.48 -7.91
N ARG A 125 -15.82 -1.47 -7.61
CA ARG A 125 -16.60 -1.40 -6.36
C ARG A 125 -17.45 -2.65 -6.19
N GLU A 126 -18.29 -2.94 -7.19
CA GLU A 126 -19.20 -4.09 -7.15
C GLU A 126 -18.44 -5.42 -7.00
N ARG A 127 -17.31 -5.56 -7.71
CA ARG A 127 -16.44 -6.75 -7.59
C ARG A 127 -15.82 -6.87 -6.20
N PHE A 128 -15.35 -5.77 -5.62
CA PHE A 128 -14.77 -5.77 -4.29
C PHE A 128 -15.81 -6.12 -3.21
N GLU A 129 -17.01 -5.54 -3.28
CA GLU A 129 -18.13 -5.88 -2.39
C GLU A 129 -18.51 -7.36 -2.49
N ARG A 130 -18.54 -7.90 -3.71
CA ARG A 130 -18.77 -9.33 -3.95
C ARG A 130 -17.67 -10.19 -3.33
N LEU A 131 -16.40 -9.81 -3.49
CA LEU A 131 -15.28 -10.53 -2.88
C LEU A 131 -15.39 -10.53 -1.35
N VAL A 132 -15.70 -9.38 -0.75
CA VAL A 132 -15.90 -9.25 0.70
C VAL A 132 -17.04 -10.15 1.19
N THR A 133 -18.18 -10.15 0.48
CA THR A 133 -19.32 -11.03 0.79
C THR A 133 -18.91 -12.50 0.80
N LEU A 134 -18.19 -12.97 -0.23
CA LEU A 134 -17.69 -14.34 -0.29
C LEU A 134 -16.72 -14.66 0.86
N MET A 135 -15.85 -13.73 1.22
CA MET A 135 -14.90 -13.92 2.33
C MET A 135 -15.61 -14.07 3.68
N ILE A 136 -16.67 -13.31 3.92
CA ILE A 136 -17.52 -13.42 5.11
C ILE A 136 -18.16 -14.81 5.20
N GLU A 137 -18.74 -15.30 4.11
CA GLU A 137 -19.34 -16.65 4.03
C GLU A 137 -18.31 -17.76 4.29
N ILE A 138 -17.12 -17.63 3.72
CA ILE A 138 -16.01 -18.57 3.90
C ILE A 138 -15.52 -18.58 5.34
N GLN A 139 -15.41 -17.43 6.00
CA GLN A 139 -14.92 -17.35 7.38
C GLN A 139 -16.02 -17.63 8.41
N ALA A 140 -17.30 -17.68 8.01
CA ALA A 140 -18.44 -17.64 8.92
C ALA A 140 -18.32 -16.48 9.94
N GLY A 141 -17.73 -15.38 9.48
CA GLY A 141 -17.40 -14.22 10.29
C GLY A 141 -18.47 -13.15 10.18
N TYR A 142 -18.23 -12.07 10.91
CA TYR A 142 -18.93 -10.80 10.73
C TYR A 142 -17.88 -9.79 10.31
N MET A 143 -18.13 -9.06 9.22
CA MET A 143 -17.41 -7.81 8.98
C MET A 143 -18.27 -6.66 9.47
N PRO A 144 -17.68 -5.73 10.25
CA PRO A 144 -18.37 -4.49 10.57
C PRO A 144 -18.69 -3.75 9.28
N GLU A 145 -19.80 -3.01 9.29
CA GLU A 145 -20.15 -2.13 8.19
C GLU A 145 -19.01 -1.13 7.97
N PHE A 146 -18.54 -1.05 6.74
CA PHE A 146 -17.51 -0.09 6.33
C PHE A 146 -18.00 0.61 5.08
N GLU A 147 -17.84 1.93 5.05
CA GLU A 147 -18.23 2.72 3.89
C GLU A 147 -17.06 2.78 2.92
N LEU A 148 -17.33 2.41 1.68
CA LEU A 148 -16.37 2.58 0.59
C LEU A 148 -16.33 4.04 0.15
N PRO A 149 -15.14 4.62 -0.10
CA PRO A 149 -15.02 5.97 -0.63
C PRO A 149 -15.83 6.15 -1.92
N THR A 150 -16.43 7.33 -2.08
CA THR A 150 -17.12 7.72 -3.32
C THR A 150 -16.15 8.28 -4.36
N ASP A 151 -15.01 8.82 -3.93
CA ASP A 151 -13.96 9.29 -4.82
C ASP A 151 -13.26 8.08 -5.51
N PRO A 152 -13.25 8.01 -6.85
CA PRO A 152 -12.68 6.88 -7.60
C PRO A 152 -11.23 6.55 -7.26
N LEU A 153 -10.38 7.57 -7.07
CA LEU A 153 -8.97 7.36 -6.79
C LEU A 153 -8.77 6.82 -5.37
N GLN A 154 -9.48 7.36 -4.38
CA GLN A 154 -9.45 6.84 -3.01
C GLN A 154 -10.01 5.42 -2.92
N LEU A 155 -11.07 5.11 -3.66
CA LEU A 155 -11.61 3.75 -3.76
C LEU A 155 -10.54 2.79 -4.30
N ALA A 156 -9.91 3.11 -5.42
CA ALA A 156 -8.90 2.28 -6.04
C ALA A 156 -7.71 2.06 -5.08
N HIS A 157 -7.14 3.13 -4.50
CA HIS A 157 -6.06 2.97 -3.50
C HIS A 157 -6.47 2.12 -2.29
N LEU A 158 -7.72 2.20 -1.83
CA LEU A 158 -8.25 1.35 -0.76
C LEU A 158 -8.33 -0.12 -1.21
N ILE A 159 -8.83 -0.40 -2.40
CA ILE A 159 -8.91 -1.76 -2.95
C ILE A 159 -7.50 -2.34 -3.11
N ALA A 160 -6.58 -1.59 -3.72
CA ALA A 160 -5.20 -2.00 -3.92
C ALA A 160 -4.47 -2.33 -2.61
N ALA A 161 -4.75 -1.59 -1.54
CA ALA A 161 -4.18 -1.84 -0.21
C ALA A 161 -4.91 -2.94 0.57
N GLY A 162 -6.22 -3.09 0.36
CA GLY A 162 -7.09 -3.98 1.13
C GLY A 162 -7.16 -5.41 0.59
N VAL A 163 -6.99 -5.60 -0.72
CA VAL A 163 -6.99 -6.93 -1.33
C VAL A 163 -5.65 -7.61 -1.07
N PRO A 164 -5.62 -8.78 -0.39
CA PRO A 164 -4.37 -9.48 -0.13
C PRO A 164 -3.68 -9.84 -1.45
N THR A 165 -2.49 -9.28 -1.68
CA THR A 165 -1.65 -9.57 -2.85
C THR A 165 -0.19 -9.75 -2.43
N GLY A 166 0.61 -10.38 -3.28
CA GLY A 166 2.05 -10.41 -3.06
C GLY A 166 2.67 -9.03 -3.29
N PRO A 167 3.85 -8.73 -2.71
CA PRO A 167 4.48 -7.41 -2.81
C PRO A 167 4.69 -6.96 -4.26
N GLY A 168 5.09 -7.85 -5.17
CA GLY A 168 5.22 -7.52 -6.59
C GLY A 168 3.91 -7.15 -7.28
N SER A 169 2.79 -7.76 -6.90
CA SER A 169 1.46 -7.40 -7.43
C SER A 169 1.00 -6.05 -6.86
N ALA A 170 1.19 -5.81 -5.57
CA ALA A 170 0.92 -4.52 -4.96
C ALA A 170 1.78 -3.41 -5.60
N GLN A 171 3.05 -3.69 -5.90
CA GLN A 171 3.93 -2.75 -6.58
C GLN A 171 3.45 -2.45 -8.00
N ARG A 172 3.00 -3.46 -8.75
CA ARG A 172 2.41 -3.26 -10.08
C ARG A 172 1.18 -2.35 -10.05
N LEU A 173 0.33 -2.48 -9.03
CA LEU A 173 -0.81 -1.57 -8.82
C LEU A 173 -0.32 -0.16 -8.47
N LEU A 174 0.63 -0.05 -7.54
CA LEU A 174 1.20 1.25 -7.19
C LEU A 174 1.81 1.92 -8.42
N GLU A 175 2.46 1.18 -9.32
CA GLU A 175 3.17 1.68 -10.51
C GLU A 175 2.27 2.10 -11.67
N ALA A 176 0.95 1.85 -11.63
CA ALA A 176 0.01 2.29 -12.67
C ALA A 176 0.17 3.80 -12.99
N ASP A 177 0.19 4.14 -14.27
CA ASP A 177 0.43 5.53 -14.72
C ASP A 177 -0.84 6.39 -14.59
N SER A 178 -2.01 5.78 -14.78
CA SER A 178 -3.31 6.43 -14.67
C SER A 178 -4.29 5.63 -13.80
N LEU A 179 -5.35 6.30 -13.36
CA LEU A 179 -6.47 5.67 -12.66
C LEU A 179 -7.14 4.62 -13.54
N ALA A 180 -7.25 4.86 -14.85
CA ALA A 180 -7.81 3.87 -15.77
C ALA A 180 -6.97 2.58 -15.81
N ASP A 181 -5.63 2.71 -15.84
CA ASP A 181 -4.73 1.55 -15.79
C ASP A 181 -4.84 0.82 -14.45
N LEU A 182 -4.91 1.56 -13.34
CA LEU A 182 -5.09 0.98 -12.01
C LEU A 182 -6.40 0.18 -11.93
N LEU A 183 -7.52 0.76 -12.36
CA LEU A 183 -8.83 0.11 -12.37
C LEU A 183 -8.85 -1.16 -13.23
N ALA A 184 -8.17 -1.15 -14.39
CA ALA A 184 -8.04 -2.33 -15.23
C ALA A 184 -7.27 -3.46 -14.52
N LEU A 185 -6.15 -3.13 -13.87
CA LEU A 185 -5.37 -4.08 -13.08
C LEU A 185 -6.15 -4.63 -11.88
N GLU A 186 -6.93 -3.77 -11.22
CA GLU A 186 -7.81 -4.16 -10.11
C GLU A 186 -8.93 -5.08 -10.57
N SER A 187 -9.55 -4.82 -11.73
CA SER A 187 -10.56 -5.72 -12.27
C SER A 187 -10.00 -7.13 -12.49
N GLU A 188 -8.83 -7.25 -13.13
CA GLU A 188 -8.15 -8.55 -13.33
C GLU A 188 -7.86 -9.25 -12.00
N LEU A 189 -7.37 -8.50 -11.02
CA LEU A 189 -7.06 -9.02 -9.69
C LEU A 189 -8.32 -9.51 -8.97
N LEU A 190 -9.37 -8.70 -8.97
CA LEU A 190 -10.62 -9.02 -8.27
C LEU A 190 -11.31 -10.23 -8.87
N ASP A 191 -11.35 -10.34 -10.20
CA ASP A 191 -11.91 -11.52 -10.88
C ASP A 191 -11.18 -12.80 -10.45
N LEU A 192 -9.84 -12.79 -10.44
CA LEU A 192 -9.03 -13.91 -9.95
C LEU A 192 -9.33 -14.25 -8.48
N ARG A 193 -9.47 -13.24 -7.61
CA ARG A 193 -9.75 -13.44 -6.19
C ARG A 193 -11.14 -13.98 -5.93
N ILE A 194 -12.14 -13.51 -6.68
CA ILE A 194 -13.51 -14.00 -6.63
C ILE A 194 -13.55 -15.47 -7.05
N GLU A 195 -12.90 -15.86 -8.14
CA GLU A 195 -12.82 -17.27 -8.56
C GLU A 195 -12.19 -18.16 -7.49
N GLN A 196 -11.11 -17.71 -6.86
CA GLN A 196 -10.45 -18.44 -5.77
C GLN A 196 -11.35 -18.58 -4.54
N ALA A 197 -12.09 -17.52 -4.19
CA ALA A 197 -13.03 -17.53 -3.09
C ALA A 197 -14.19 -18.51 -3.35
N LEU A 198 -14.76 -18.48 -4.55
CA LEU A 198 -15.83 -19.41 -4.96
C LEU A 198 -15.38 -20.88 -4.88
N ARG A 199 -14.18 -21.21 -5.36
CA ARG A 199 -13.62 -22.56 -5.25
C ARG A 199 -13.51 -23.01 -3.79
N ARG A 200 -12.96 -22.17 -2.90
CA ARG A 200 -12.85 -22.46 -1.46
C ARG A 200 -14.20 -22.63 -0.78
N LEU A 201 -15.18 -21.81 -1.16
CA LEU A 201 -16.54 -21.92 -0.62
C LEU A 201 -17.18 -23.25 -1.02
N GLN A 202 -17.03 -23.66 -2.28
CA GLN A 202 -17.53 -24.94 -2.77
C GLN A 202 -16.89 -26.12 -2.02
N GLU A 203 -15.56 -26.13 -1.88
CA GLU A 203 -14.83 -27.16 -1.10
C GLU A 203 -15.36 -27.27 0.34
N LYS A 204 -15.64 -26.13 0.99
CA LYS A 204 -16.20 -26.09 2.35
C LYS A 204 -17.63 -26.64 2.42
N LEU A 205 -18.46 -26.36 1.41
CA LEU A 205 -19.82 -26.88 1.33
C LEU A 205 -19.83 -28.40 1.10
N ASP A 206 -18.95 -28.90 0.24
CA ASP A 206 -18.82 -30.32 -0.03
C ASP A 206 -18.28 -31.08 1.20
N ALA A 207 -17.33 -30.50 1.94
CA ALA A 207 -16.82 -31.08 3.19
C ALA A 207 -17.87 -31.15 4.32
N ARG A 208 -18.93 -30.32 4.29
CA ARG A 208 -20.03 -30.37 5.27
C ARG A 208 -21.11 -31.40 4.93
N ARG A 209 -21.13 -31.91 3.69
CA ARG A 209 -22.13 -32.87 3.20
C ARG A 209 -21.70 -34.33 3.39
N ASN A 210 -20.40 -34.58 3.57
CA ASN A 210 -19.81 -35.89 3.87
C ASN A 210 -19.62 -36.08 5.38
#